data_AF-A0A0D8XU31-F1
#
_entry.id   AF-A0A0D8XU31-F1
#
_cell.length_a   1.000
_cell.length_b   1.000
_cell.length_c   1.000
_cell.angle_alpha   90.00
_cell.angle_beta   90.00
_cell.angle_gamma   90.00
#
_symmetry.space_group_name_H-M   'P 1'
#
loop_
_entity.id
_entity.type
_entity.pdbx_description
1 polymer ?
#
loop_
_entity_poly.entity_id
_entity_poly.type
_entity_poly.pdbx_seq_one_letter_code
_entity_poly.pdbx_strand_id
1 'polypeptide(L)'
;MLVTLLVLPSVAALCSDTIACINRVKEIVAAPRKFWFGEQRRSLCQGRNVDPIDCFGPPHLTPYHSIGSRLFRVRTYHAAYLRNLRIFPRVTFRAHSGEYRACDHEFRAGNGSVQIIEADPDMQPVAPYFIRFKPEITWQELQYNEEVTIAIIDVGFGSLNYLVTGFPRHPKVLHNYEPSENFRPEPNPMVVTVFGKSNTTLKLGKVDDFDITKFILDNDLTDDLIGLSLIIVGSDPFAIERQRLRGTIDNCHSLLRNKLIRHPPSIVLSRLPLDELNSWLTVSVEQPPLDVNVCCRRIRQNASTIYFDPLGASTISAISTLTPPLVNSARIPIETSSYFSYHRQARTHIALMDKLYTLVAVDGMTSVLHWMIVDIPAQELASSPNGVIKASYTPFAPPMPTICSPFAFFLFSQPASIDVIPEFCDGICETREKFRIEVFKQRYMLRLRALSWISVCYDLPYSYHILKSIVTNSTVTSSNNTVRGKNFFLTDPSIQRIPQLHYYVRCSTFLMVVNVQLVHLQRQQQH
;
A
#
# COMPACT_ATOMS: atom_id res chain seq x y z
N MET A 1 28.33 -38.51 16.88
CA MET A 1 26.89 -38.71 16.58
C MET A 1 26.09 -37.68 17.37
N LEU A 2 25.68 -36.58 16.75
CA LEU A 2 24.73 -35.64 17.32
C LEU A 2 23.43 -35.75 16.50
N VAL A 3 22.36 -36.22 17.14
CA VAL A 3 21.04 -36.31 16.53
C VAL A 3 20.37 -34.95 16.70
N THR A 4 20.35 -34.16 15.64
CA THR A 4 19.50 -32.97 15.53
C THR A 4 18.05 -33.42 15.35
N LEU A 5 17.24 -33.27 16.41
CA LEU A 5 15.78 -33.36 16.34
C LEU A 5 15.27 -32.22 15.45
N LEU A 6 14.79 -32.59 14.26
CA LEU A 6 13.94 -31.75 13.43
C LEU A 6 12.57 -31.62 14.12
N VAL A 7 12.35 -30.49 14.80
CA VAL A 7 11.02 -30.07 15.23
C VAL A 7 10.26 -29.65 13.98
N LEU A 8 9.50 -30.58 13.40
CA LEU A 8 8.49 -30.28 12.39
C LEU A 8 7.45 -29.32 12.99
N PRO A 9 7.00 -28.29 12.27
CA PRO A 9 5.90 -27.47 12.73
C PRO A 9 4.67 -28.37 12.84
N SER A 10 4.13 -28.50 14.04
CA SER A 10 2.86 -29.16 14.27
C SER A 10 1.80 -28.41 13.46
N VAL A 11 1.32 -29.04 12.38
CA VAL A 11 0.03 -28.69 11.79
C VAL A 11 -0.96 -28.88 12.94
N ALA A 12 -1.45 -27.79 13.52
CA ALA A 12 -2.49 -27.86 14.54
C ALA A 12 -3.64 -28.63 13.90
N ALA A 13 -3.85 -29.86 14.39
CA ALA A 13 -4.80 -30.77 13.81
C ALA A 13 -6.20 -30.15 13.90
N LEU A 14 -6.93 -30.23 12.79
CA LEU A 14 -8.39 -30.13 12.77
C LEU A 14 -8.95 -30.89 13.99
N CYS A 15 -9.90 -30.31 14.73
CA CYS A 15 -10.43 -30.94 15.95
C CYS A 15 -10.70 -32.45 15.77
N SER A 16 -10.32 -33.25 16.77
CA SER A 16 -10.43 -34.71 16.71
C SER A 16 -11.87 -35.22 16.57
N ASP A 17 -12.85 -34.49 17.10
CA ASP A 17 -14.28 -34.78 16.97
C ASP A 17 -15.16 -33.50 17.00
N THR A 18 -16.44 -33.65 16.64
CA THR A 18 -17.45 -32.56 16.59
C THR A 18 -17.65 -31.88 17.94
N ILE A 19 -17.62 -32.64 19.05
CA ILE A 19 -17.90 -32.13 20.40
C ILE A 19 -16.76 -31.23 20.87
N ALA A 20 -15.52 -31.67 20.69
CA ALA A 20 -14.32 -30.91 20.97
C ALA A 20 -14.32 -29.58 20.19
N CYS A 21 -14.72 -29.63 18.92
CA CYS A 21 -14.82 -28.44 18.08
C CYS A 21 -15.91 -27.47 18.55
N ILE A 22 -17.10 -27.96 18.89
CA ILE A 22 -18.17 -27.12 19.47
C ILE A 22 -17.72 -26.48 20.79
N ASN A 23 -17.05 -27.24 21.67
CA ASN A 23 -16.53 -26.71 22.92
C ASN A 23 -15.48 -25.63 22.69
N ARG A 24 -14.56 -25.87 21.75
CA ARG A 24 -13.52 -24.89 21.39
C ARG A 24 -14.11 -23.60 20.82
N VAL A 25 -15.13 -23.73 19.97
CA VAL A 25 -15.90 -22.59 19.46
C VAL A 25 -16.55 -21.81 20.61
N LYS A 26 -17.22 -22.49 21.55
CA LYS A 26 -17.85 -21.83 22.72
C LYS A 26 -16.85 -21.03 23.56
N GLU A 27 -15.65 -21.56 23.77
CA GLU A 27 -14.56 -20.85 24.46
C GLU A 27 -14.14 -19.59 23.72
N ILE A 28 -13.85 -19.70 22.42
CA ILE A 28 -13.38 -18.58 21.59
C ILE A 28 -14.45 -17.49 21.46
N VAL A 29 -15.72 -17.88 21.31
CA VAL A 29 -16.83 -16.95 21.17
C VAL A 29 -17.01 -16.08 22.43
N ALA A 30 -16.69 -16.64 23.61
CA ALA A 30 -16.73 -15.93 24.88
C ALA A 30 -15.51 -15.03 25.13
N ALA A 31 -14.38 -15.26 24.46
CA ALA A 31 -13.12 -14.57 24.74
C ALA A 31 -13.15 -13.07 24.35
N PRO A 32 -12.95 -12.13 25.29
CA PRO A 32 -13.07 -10.69 25.03
C PRO A 32 -11.80 -10.01 24.49
N ARG A 33 -10.67 -10.75 24.41
CA ARG A 33 -9.34 -10.20 24.07
C ARG A 33 -8.69 -10.83 22.82
N LYS A 34 -9.39 -11.70 22.10
CA LYS A 34 -8.79 -12.44 20.96
C LYS A 34 -8.75 -11.62 19.66
N PHE A 35 -9.62 -10.62 19.52
CA PHE A 35 -9.80 -9.87 18.28
C PHE A 35 -9.73 -8.36 18.52
N TRP A 36 -9.53 -7.60 17.45
CA TRP A 36 -9.30 -6.15 17.46
C TRP A 36 -10.36 -5.31 18.19
N PHE A 37 -11.55 -5.84 18.44
CA PHE A 37 -12.63 -5.17 19.14
C PHE A 37 -12.64 -5.41 20.66
N GLY A 38 -13.62 -4.84 21.36
CA GLY A 38 -13.80 -5.07 22.79
C GLY A 38 -12.68 -4.49 23.63
N GLU A 39 -12.11 -5.31 24.52
CA GLU A 39 -11.04 -4.86 25.42
C GLU A 39 -9.76 -4.47 24.68
N GLN A 40 -9.46 -5.15 23.56
CA GLN A 40 -8.29 -4.83 22.74
C GLN A 40 -8.43 -3.46 22.06
N ARG A 41 -9.60 -3.16 21.48
CA ARG A 41 -9.89 -1.81 20.97
C ARG A 41 -9.83 -0.78 22.08
N ARG A 42 -10.40 -1.08 23.24
CA ARG A 42 -10.44 -0.14 24.37
C ARG A 42 -9.03 0.19 24.87
N SER A 43 -8.11 -0.77 24.93
CA SER A 43 -6.73 -0.49 25.33
C SER A 43 -5.95 0.28 24.28
N LEU A 44 -6.11 -0.04 22.99
CA LEU A 44 -5.40 0.63 21.89
C LEU A 44 -5.93 2.05 21.60
N CYS A 45 -7.22 2.27 21.78
CA CYS A 45 -7.90 3.51 21.38
C CYS A 45 -8.04 4.55 22.49
N GLN A 46 -7.39 4.33 23.63
CA GLN A 46 -7.33 5.28 24.74
C GLN A 46 -6.03 6.10 24.66
N GLY A 47 -6.01 7.18 23.88
CA GLY A 47 -4.83 8.05 23.77
C GLY A 47 -4.99 9.22 22.79
N ARG A 48 -4.03 10.14 22.79
CA ARG A 48 -3.98 11.29 21.85
C ARG A 48 -3.30 10.98 20.52
N ASN A 49 -2.43 9.97 20.47
CA ASN A 49 -1.66 9.57 19.27
C ASN A 49 -2.08 8.17 18.80
N VAL A 50 -3.37 7.98 18.63
CA VAL A 50 -3.95 6.69 18.27
C VAL A 50 -4.11 6.66 16.75
N ASP A 51 -3.72 5.55 16.12
CA ASP A 51 -3.98 5.36 14.69
C ASP A 51 -5.50 5.28 14.46
N PRO A 52 -6.10 6.20 13.68
CA PRO A 52 -7.52 6.14 13.36
C PRO A 52 -7.93 4.82 12.70
N ILE A 53 -7.00 4.18 11.97
CA ILE A 53 -7.21 2.88 11.36
C ILE A 53 -7.42 1.85 12.44
N ASP A 54 -6.51 1.70 13.40
CA ASP A 54 -6.59 0.74 14.51
C ASP A 54 -7.88 0.87 15.33
N CYS A 55 -8.46 2.07 15.33
CA CYS A 55 -9.67 2.39 16.09
C CYS A 55 -10.95 2.47 15.29
N PHE A 56 -10.87 2.35 13.97
CA PHE A 56 -12.06 2.33 13.12
C PHE A 56 -13.01 1.17 13.50
N GLY A 57 -14.31 1.37 13.37
CA GLY A 57 -15.25 0.28 13.59
C GLY A 57 -16.66 0.80 13.79
N PRO A 58 -17.69 -0.03 13.58
CA PRO A 58 -19.05 0.43 13.60
C PRO A 58 -19.44 0.94 15.00
N PRO A 59 -19.94 2.19 15.14
CA PRO A 59 -20.25 2.78 16.44
C PRO A 59 -21.27 1.97 17.25
N HIS A 60 -22.27 1.41 16.57
CA HIS A 60 -23.31 0.59 17.19
C HIS A 60 -22.78 -0.72 17.81
N LEU A 61 -21.56 -1.13 17.42
CA LEU A 61 -20.94 -2.39 17.82
C LEU A 61 -19.89 -2.20 18.94
N THR A 62 -19.66 -0.94 19.35
CA THR A 62 -18.69 -0.53 20.38
C THR A 62 -18.97 -1.14 21.76
N PRO A 63 -20.23 -1.29 22.23
CA PRO A 63 -20.52 -1.83 23.56
C PRO A 63 -20.27 -3.35 23.73
N TYR A 64 -19.92 -4.06 22.67
CA TYR A 64 -19.86 -5.53 22.66
C TYR A 64 -18.41 -6.01 22.48
N HIS A 65 -17.94 -6.83 23.43
CA HIS A 65 -16.52 -7.07 23.67
C HIS A 65 -16.00 -8.45 23.24
N SER A 66 -16.88 -9.41 22.95
CA SER A 66 -16.56 -10.75 22.44
C SER A 66 -17.35 -11.05 21.16
N ILE A 67 -16.98 -12.11 20.42
CA ILE A 67 -17.77 -12.57 19.27
C ILE A 67 -19.22 -12.79 19.68
N GLY A 68 -19.46 -13.48 20.80
CA GLY A 68 -20.81 -13.81 21.26
C GLY A 68 -21.63 -12.56 21.54
N SER A 69 -21.06 -11.59 22.26
CA SER A 69 -21.74 -10.32 22.56
C SER A 69 -22.09 -9.53 21.30
N ARG A 70 -21.21 -9.53 20.28
CA ARG A 70 -21.42 -8.82 19.01
C ARG A 70 -22.41 -9.52 18.11
N LEU A 71 -22.28 -10.83 17.98
CA LEU A 71 -23.14 -11.68 17.18
C LEU A 71 -24.59 -11.52 17.64
N PHE A 72 -24.85 -11.70 18.95
CA PHE A 72 -26.19 -11.65 19.54
C PHE A 72 -26.64 -10.25 20.01
N ARG A 73 -25.81 -9.22 19.84
CA ARG A 73 -26.08 -7.83 20.28
C ARG A 73 -26.46 -7.75 21.77
N VAL A 74 -25.75 -8.48 22.63
CA VAL A 74 -25.96 -8.51 24.10
C VAL A 74 -24.72 -8.04 24.84
N ARG A 75 -24.89 -7.20 25.87
CA ARG A 75 -23.75 -6.67 26.65
C ARG A 75 -23.01 -7.76 27.42
N THR A 76 -23.76 -8.72 27.95
CA THR A 76 -23.23 -9.87 28.69
C THR A 76 -23.60 -11.14 27.95
N TYR A 77 -22.59 -11.79 27.37
CA TYR A 77 -22.77 -13.06 26.66
C TYR A 77 -22.85 -14.23 27.65
N HIS A 78 -23.79 -15.15 27.41
CA HIS A 78 -23.94 -16.39 28.17
C HIS A 78 -23.80 -17.61 27.24
N ALA A 79 -23.16 -18.68 27.71
CA ALA A 79 -23.00 -19.90 26.90
C ALA A 79 -24.35 -20.55 26.50
N ALA A 80 -25.44 -20.21 27.19
CA ALA A 80 -26.79 -20.67 26.88
C ALA A 80 -27.28 -20.28 25.47
N TYR A 81 -26.76 -19.20 24.87
CA TYR A 81 -27.07 -18.82 23.49
C TYR A 81 -26.61 -19.88 22.46
N LEU A 82 -25.65 -20.72 22.82
CA LEU A 82 -25.11 -21.79 21.99
C LEU A 82 -25.43 -23.18 22.55
N ARG A 83 -26.48 -23.31 23.37
CA ARG A 83 -26.86 -24.58 24.00
C ARG A 83 -27.30 -25.66 23.00
N ASN A 84 -27.92 -25.25 21.89
CA ASN A 84 -28.49 -26.15 20.88
C ASN A 84 -27.48 -26.57 19.80
N LEU A 85 -26.21 -26.12 19.90
CA LEU A 85 -25.16 -26.54 18.97
C LEU A 85 -24.95 -28.05 19.06
N ARG A 86 -25.17 -28.73 17.94
CA ARG A 86 -25.02 -30.19 17.80
C ARG A 86 -24.22 -30.59 16.56
N ILE A 87 -24.05 -29.68 15.60
CA ILE A 87 -23.20 -29.89 14.42
C ILE A 87 -22.05 -28.90 14.40
N PHE A 88 -20.92 -29.32 13.82
CA PHE A 88 -19.80 -28.44 13.49
C PHE A 88 -19.70 -28.34 11.97
N PRO A 89 -20.14 -27.23 11.35
CA PRO A 89 -20.06 -27.05 9.91
C PRO A 89 -18.59 -26.87 9.51
N ARG A 90 -18.07 -27.80 8.70
CA ARG A 90 -16.76 -27.70 8.08
C ARG A 90 -16.85 -26.75 6.90
N VAL A 91 -15.98 -25.75 6.88
CA VAL A 91 -15.97 -24.70 5.87
C VAL A 91 -14.65 -24.77 5.12
N THR A 92 -14.73 -25.01 3.81
CA THR A 92 -13.56 -25.25 2.99
C THR A 92 -13.52 -24.27 1.82
N PHE A 93 -12.42 -23.54 1.71
CA PHE A 93 -12.15 -22.65 0.58
C PHE A 93 -11.19 -23.31 -0.40
N ARG A 94 -11.55 -23.25 -1.69
CA ARG A 94 -10.65 -23.56 -2.80
C ARG A 94 -9.94 -22.28 -3.20
N ALA A 95 -8.78 -22.05 -2.62
CA ALA A 95 -7.98 -20.85 -2.82
C ALA A 95 -7.21 -20.95 -4.14
N HIS A 96 -7.54 -20.02 -5.05
CA HIS A 96 -6.90 -19.93 -6.36
C HIS A 96 -5.76 -18.93 -6.32
N SER A 97 -4.61 -19.32 -6.85
CA SER A 97 -3.49 -18.42 -7.11
C SER A 97 -3.81 -17.40 -8.19
N GLY A 98 -3.10 -16.30 -8.20
CA GLY A 98 -3.19 -15.30 -9.27
C GLY A 98 -2.38 -14.05 -8.97
N GLU A 99 -2.41 -13.13 -9.92
CA GLU A 99 -1.75 -11.84 -9.83
C GLU A 99 -2.80 -10.73 -9.69
N TYR A 100 -2.50 -9.70 -8.92
CA TYR A 100 -3.36 -8.53 -8.78
C TYR A 100 -2.53 -7.31 -8.40
N ARG A 101 -3.03 -6.11 -8.76
CA ARG A 101 -2.42 -4.84 -8.39
C ARG A 101 -3.10 -4.26 -7.15
N ALA A 102 -2.32 -3.84 -6.17
CA ALA A 102 -2.77 -3.19 -4.95
C ALA A 102 -1.71 -2.19 -4.46
N CYS A 103 -2.10 -1.02 -3.96
CA CYS A 103 -1.16 -0.03 -3.42
C CYS A 103 0.05 0.23 -4.36
N ASP A 104 -0.23 0.45 -5.65
CA ASP A 104 0.77 0.66 -6.72
C ASP A 104 1.80 -0.48 -6.96
N HIS A 105 1.59 -1.65 -6.37
CA HIS A 105 2.44 -2.83 -6.52
C HIS A 105 1.69 -4.01 -7.14
N GLU A 106 2.39 -4.83 -7.92
CA GLU A 106 1.88 -6.08 -8.48
C GLU A 106 2.18 -7.25 -7.54
N PHE A 107 1.14 -7.77 -6.88
CA PHE A 107 1.24 -8.91 -5.98
C PHE A 107 0.95 -10.22 -6.71
N ARG A 108 1.69 -11.25 -6.30
CA ARG A 108 1.43 -12.65 -6.67
C ARG A 108 0.98 -13.40 -5.44
N ALA A 109 -0.22 -13.96 -5.48
CA ALA A 109 -0.76 -14.78 -4.39
C ALA A 109 -0.81 -16.25 -4.78
N GLY A 110 -0.30 -17.10 -3.88
CA GLY A 110 -0.21 -18.54 -4.06
C GLY A 110 0.94 -18.99 -4.98
N ASN A 111 1.17 -20.30 -5.03
CA ASN A 111 2.33 -20.90 -5.73
C ASN A 111 1.93 -21.58 -7.05
N GLY A 112 0.84 -21.16 -7.68
CA GLY A 112 0.33 -21.76 -8.93
C GLY A 112 -0.55 -23.01 -8.75
N SER A 113 -0.61 -23.58 -7.54
CA SER A 113 -1.51 -24.69 -7.20
C SER A 113 -2.74 -24.21 -6.44
N VAL A 114 -3.87 -24.91 -6.59
CA VAL A 114 -5.05 -24.70 -5.74
C VAL A 114 -4.69 -25.13 -4.32
N GLN A 115 -4.81 -24.20 -3.37
CA GLN A 115 -4.65 -24.47 -1.95
C GLN A 115 -6.02 -24.71 -1.33
N ILE A 116 -6.15 -25.76 -0.54
CA ILE A 116 -7.36 -26.01 0.25
C ILE A 116 -7.16 -25.37 1.61
N ILE A 117 -8.08 -24.50 2.01
CA ILE A 117 -8.09 -23.87 3.33
C ILE A 117 -9.33 -24.35 4.05
N GLU A 118 -9.13 -25.12 5.11
CA GLU A 118 -10.20 -25.56 5.99
C GLU A 118 -10.26 -24.62 7.20
N ALA A 119 -11.46 -24.12 7.50
CA ALA A 119 -11.66 -23.25 8.63
C ALA A 119 -11.64 -24.05 9.93
N ASP A 120 -10.84 -23.57 10.88
CA ASP A 120 -10.68 -24.16 12.20
C ASP A 120 -10.63 -23.03 13.25
N PRO A 121 -11.19 -23.22 14.46
CA PRO A 121 -11.18 -22.16 15.49
C PRO A 121 -9.77 -21.70 15.91
N ASP A 122 -8.76 -22.56 15.71
CA ASP A 122 -7.35 -22.34 15.99
C ASP A 122 -6.50 -22.16 14.71
N MET A 123 -7.16 -21.99 13.55
CA MET A 123 -6.48 -21.68 12.29
C MET A 123 -5.67 -20.38 12.39
N GLN A 124 -4.57 -20.32 11.63
CA GLN A 124 -3.91 -19.05 11.38
C GLN A 124 -4.82 -18.13 10.53
N PRO A 125 -4.78 -16.80 10.75
CA PRO A 125 -5.61 -15.89 9.99
C PRO A 125 -5.38 -16.04 8.47
N VAL A 126 -6.44 -16.30 7.72
CA VAL A 126 -6.38 -16.46 6.27
C VAL A 126 -6.43 -15.10 5.57
N ALA A 127 -5.60 -14.93 4.54
CA ALA A 127 -5.63 -13.72 3.72
C ALA A 127 -6.96 -13.58 2.95
N PRO A 128 -7.62 -12.41 2.97
CA PRO A 128 -8.86 -12.15 2.24
C PRO A 128 -8.87 -12.58 0.77
N TYR A 129 -7.74 -12.46 0.05
CA TYR A 129 -7.62 -12.91 -1.33
C TYR A 129 -7.96 -14.41 -1.48
N PHE A 130 -7.53 -15.26 -0.56
CA PHE A 130 -7.74 -16.71 -0.67
C PHE A 130 -9.17 -17.15 -0.33
N ILE A 131 -9.94 -16.30 0.36
CA ILE A 131 -11.35 -16.55 0.71
C ILE A 131 -12.32 -15.68 -0.12
N ARG A 132 -11.85 -15.09 -1.22
CA ARG A 132 -12.67 -14.20 -2.09
C ARG A 132 -13.85 -14.89 -2.77
N PHE A 133 -13.83 -16.23 -2.84
CA PHE A 133 -14.90 -17.03 -3.41
C PHE A 133 -15.66 -17.78 -2.33
N LYS A 134 -16.94 -18.07 -2.60
CA LYS A 134 -17.83 -18.79 -1.70
C LYS A 134 -17.22 -20.14 -1.26
N PRO A 135 -17.24 -20.47 0.03
CA PRO A 135 -16.75 -21.77 0.51
C PRO A 135 -17.70 -22.92 0.20
N GLU A 136 -17.17 -24.13 0.29
CA GLU A 136 -17.93 -25.37 0.42
C GLU A 136 -18.22 -25.61 1.91
N ILE A 137 -19.46 -25.93 2.25
CA ILE A 137 -19.88 -26.15 3.64
C ILE A 137 -20.47 -27.55 3.76
N THR A 138 -19.90 -28.38 4.63
CA THR A 138 -20.27 -29.79 4.82
C THR A 138 -20.12 -30.23 6.28
N TRP A 139 -20.73 -31.32 6.69
CA TRP A 139 -20.49 -31.99 7.98
C TRP A 139 -20.91 -33.46 7.89
N GLN A 140 -20.53 -34.27 8.89
CA GLN A 140 -20.67 -35.74 8.83
C GLN A 140 -22.12 -36.22 8.72
N GLU A 141 -23.06 -35.57 9.42
CA GLU A 141 -24.47 -35.95 9.42
C GLU A 141 -25.33 -35.20 8.37
N LEU A 142 -24.73 -34.49 7.42
CA LEU A 142 -25.49 -33.74 6.41
C LEU A 142 -26.26 -34.71 5.48
N GLN A 143 -27.54 -34.89 5.73
CA GLN A 143 -28.42 -35.69 4.87
C GLN A 143 -29.03 -34.85 3.75
N TYR A 144 -29.14 -35.41 2.55
CA TYR A 144 -29.81 -34.75 1.41
C TYR A 144 -31.32 -34.49 1.61
N ASN A 145 -31.92 -35.13 2.63
CA ASN A 145 -33.34 -35.00 2.93
C ASN A 145 -33.65 -33.85 3.91
N GLU A 146 -32.63 -33.27 4.54
CA GLU A 146 -32.80 -32.15 5.46
C GLU A 146 -32.71 -30.82 4.71
N GLU A 147 -33.43 -29.80 5.21
CA GLU A 147 -33.35 -28.43 4.70
C GLU A 147 -32.90 -27.52 5.82
N VAL A 148 -31.82 -26.79 5.61
CA VAL A 148 -31.26 -25.85 6.57
C VAL A 148 -31.07 -24.47 5.95
N THR A 149 -30.92 -23.48 6.83
CA THR A 149 -30.54 -22.12 6.46
C THR A 149 -29.12 -21.86 6.95
N ILE A 150 -28.24 -21.37 6.08
CA ILE A 150 -26.86 -21.05 6.40
C ILE A 150 -26.65 -19.55 6.23
N ALA A 151 -26.08 -18.91 7.25
CA ALA A 151 -25.64 -17.52 7.18
C ALA A 151 -24.14 -17.43 7.49
N ILE A 152 -23.44 -16.56 6.77
CA ILE A 152 -22.05 -16.17 7.08
C ILE A 152 -22.09 -14.70 7.46
N ILE A 153 -21.53 -14.37 8.62
CA ILE A 153 -21.63 -13.03 9.23
C ILE A 153 -20.23 -12.56 9.60
N ASP A 154 -19.84 -11.38 9.16
CA ASP A 154 -18.65 -10.69 9.66
C ASP A 154 -18.99 -10.04 11.00
N VAL A 155 -18.45 -10.61 12.09
CA VAL A 155 -18.79 -10.16 13.44
C VAL A 155 -18.01 -8.89 13.85
N GLY A 156 -16.89 -8.62 13.19
CA GLY A 156 -16.15 -7.39 13.41
C GLY A 156 -16.89 -6.15 12.92
N PHE A 157 -17.54 -6.27 11.76
CA PHE A 157 -18.27 -5.18 11.13
C PHE A 157 -19.79 -5.28 11.24
N GLY A 158 -20.30 -6.43 11.71
CA GLY A 158 -21.74 -6.64 11.88
C GLY A 158 -22.48 -6.80 10.55
N SER A 159 -21.79 -7.22 9.48
CA SER A 159 -22.39 -7.38 8.16
C SER A 159 -22.75 -8.83 7.86
N LEU A 160 -23.82 -9.04 7.10
CA LEU A 160 -24.13 -10.34 6.51
C LEU A 160 -23.31 -10.52 5.24
N ASN A 161 -22.57 -11.62 5.15
CA ASN A 161 -21.67 -11.93 4.06
C ASN A 161 -22.23 -13.00 3.13
N TYR A 162 -23.14 -13.85 3.59
CA TYR A 162 -23.81 -14.86 2.77
C TYR A 162 -25.08 -15.34 3.46
N LEU A 163 -26.15 -15.58 2.71
CA LEU A 163 -27.36 -16.21 3.23
C LEU A 163 -27.99 -17.13 2.18
N VAL A 164 -28.20 -18.39 2.56
CA VAL A 164 -28.86 -19.40 1.73
C VAL A 164 -29.85 -20.20 2.57
N THR A 165 -30.98 -20.55 1.98
CA THR A 165 -32.01 -21.40 2.60
C THR A 165 -32.34 -22.60 1.70
N GLY A 166 -32.95 -23.64 2.26
CA GLY A 166 -33.24 -24.88 1.53
C GLY A 166 -31.98 -25.70 1.19
N PHE A 167 -30.86 -25.46 1.88
CA PHE A 167 -29.63 -26.21 1.66
C PHE A 167 -29.72 -27.61 2.29
N PRO A 168 -29.18 -28.68 1.67
CA PRO A 168 -28.47 -28.70 0.38
C PRO A 168 -29.39 -28.97 -0.83
N ARG A 169 -30.67 -29.32 -0.60
CA ARG A 169 -31.57 -29.88 -1.62
C ARG A 169 -32.06 -28.86 -2.66
N HIS A 170 -32.59 -27.73 -2.21
CA HIS A 170 -33.13 -26.66 -3.04
C HIS A 170 -32.57 -25.30 -2.60
N PRO A 171 -31.24 -25.09 -2.74
CA PRO A 171 -30.58 -23.91 -2.20
C PRO A 171 -31.07 -22.65 -2.91
N LYS A 172 -31.72 -21.77 -2.16
CA LYS A 172 -32.10 -20.42 -2.59
C LYS A 172 -31.20 -19.41 -1.91
N VAL A 173 -30.33 -18.77 -2.70
CA VAL A 173 -29.45 -17.71 -2.22
C VAL A 173 -30.27 -16.44 -2.02
N LEU A 174 -30.32 -15.96 -0.77
CA LEU A 174 -31.00 -14.72 -0.40
C LEU A 174 -30.02 -13.53 -0.36
N HIS A 175 -28.75 -13.81 -0.08
CA HIS A 175 -27.67 -12.84 -0.18
C HIS A 175 -26.40 -13.53 -0.71
N ASN A 176 -25.80 -12.97 -1.77
CA ASN A 176 -24.62 -13.52 -2.41
C ASN A 176 -23.40 -13.44 -1.50
N TYR A 177 -22.42 -14.32 -1.72
CA TYR A 177 -21.22 -14.34 -0.90
C TYR A 177 -20.35 -13.10 -1.16
N GLU A 178 -20.05 -12.36 -0.10
CA GLU A 178 -19.05 -11.29 -0.07
C GLU A 178 -17.95 -11.65 0.94
N PRO A 179 -16.67 -11.57 0.58
CA PRO A 179 -15.58 -11.88 1.52
C PRO A 179 -15.44 -10.79 2.59
N SER A 180 -14.90 -11.15 3.76
CA SER A 180 -14.42 -10.14 4.71
C SER A 180 -13.13 -9.52 4.16
N GLU A 181 -13.17 -8.21 3.97
CA GLU A 181 -12.06 -7.40 3.45
C GLU A 181 -11.37 -6.70 4.61
N ASN A 182 -10.85 -7.48 5.56
CA ASN A 182 -10.16 -6.94 6.72
C ASN A 182 -8.88 -6.21 6.28
N PHE A 183 -8.83 -4.92 6.56
CA PHE A 183 -7.72 -4.02 6.24
C PHE A 183 -6.76 -3.82 7.42
N ARG A 184 -7.01 -4.46 8.57
CA ARG A 184 -6.26 -4.28 9.82
C ARG A 184 -5.16 -5.33 9.98
N PRO A 185 -4.04 -5.00 10.64
CA PRO A 185 -3.07 -6.01 11.05
C PRO A 185 -3.69 -7.11 11.93
N GLU A 186 -4.59 -6.73 12.85
CA GLU A 186 -5.28 -7.67 13.74
C GLU A 186 -6.34 -8.50 13.00
N PRO A 187 -6.52 -9.77 13.39
CA PRO A 187 -7.47 -10.66 12.74
C PRO A 187 -8.92 -10.29 13.00
N ASN A 188 -9.78 -10.57 12.03
CA ASN A 188 -11.21 -10.34 12.06
C ASN A 188 -11.98 -11.68 12.00
N PRO A 189 -12.96 -11.93 12.89
CA PRO A 189 -13.73 -13.17 12.87
C PRO A 189 -14.97 -13.07 11.97
N MET A 190 -15.13 -14.03 11.06
CA MET A 190 -16.41 -14.36 10.44
C MET A 190 -17.01 -15.60 11.10
N VAL A 191 -18.32 -15.63 11.23
CA VAL A 191 -19.07 -16.75 11.82
C VAL A 191 -19.95 -17.37 10.75
N VAL A 192 -19.91 -18.70 10.65
CA VAL A 192 -20.87 -19.49 9.87
C VAL A 192 -21.89 -20.07 10.82
N THR A 193 -23.16 -19.70 10.67
CA THR A 193 -24.27 -20.23 11.46
C THR A 193 -25.17 -21.11 10.61
N VAL A 194 -25.58 -22.25 11.17
CA VAL A 194 -26.55 -23.16 10.56
C VAL A 194 -27.79 -23.19 11.42
N PHE A 195 -28.92 -22.86 10.79
CA PHE A 195 -30.24 -22.92 11.36
C PHE A 195 -31.01 -24.12 10.80
N GLY A 196 -31.87 -24.71 11.62
CA GLY A 196 -32.88 -25.66 11.17
C GLY A 196 -33.84 -25.09 10.12
N LYS A 197 -34.76 -25.94 9.66
CA LYS A 197 -35.76 -25.56 8.66
C LYS A 197 -36.68 -24.48 9.23
N SER A 198 -36.75 -23.33 8.54
CA SER A 198 -37.79 -22.35 8.82
C SER A 198 -39.13 -22.82 8.23
N ASN A 199 -40.20 -22.61 9.00
CA ASN A 199 -41.57 -22.84 8.54
C ASN A 199 -42.14 -21.67 7.73
N THR A 200 -41.40 -20.55 7.62
CA THR A 200 -41.84 -19.32 6.99
C THR A 200 -40.84 -18.82 5.94
N THR A 201 -41.31 -17.95 5.05
CA THR A 201 -40.44 -17.25 4.11
C THR A 201 -39.52 -16.31 4.88
N LEU A 202 -38.21 -16.52 4.77
CA LEU A 202 -37.24 -15.78 5.54
C LEU A 202 -37.29 -14.27 5.24
N LYS A 203 -37.46 -13.47 6.30
CA LYS A 203 -37.33 -12.01 6.29
C LYS A 203 -35.87 -11.64 6.50
N LEU A 204 -35.29 -11.01 5.48
CA LEU A 204 -33.93 -10.48 5.53
C LEU A 204 -33.93 -9.06 6.12
N GLY A 205 -33.10 -8.86 7.14
CA GLY A 205 -32.84 -7.55 7.73
C GLY A 205 -31.89 -6.68 6.90
N LYS A 206 -31.29 -5.67 7.53
CA LYS A 206 -30.23 -4.85 6.90
C LYS A 206 -28.95 -5.68 6.80
N VAL A 207 -28.34 -5.71 5.62
CA VAL A 207 -27.10 -6.46 5.35
C VAL A 207 -25.90 -5.83 6.04
N ASP A 208 -25.76 -4.50 6.00
CA ASP A 208 -24.60 -3.77 6.56
C ASP A 208 -24.64 -3.60 8.09
N ASP A 209 -25.77 -3.91 8.73
CA ASP A 209 -25.95 -3.94 10.19
C ASP A 209 -26.88 -5.10 10.53
N PHE A 210 -26.39 -6.31 10.24
CA PHE A 210 -27.08 -7.54 10.46
C PHE A 210 -27.09 -7.89 11.95
N ASP A 211 -28.31 -8.00 12.48
CA ASP A 211 -28.58 -8.44 13.85
C ASP A 211 -29.16 -9.85 13.80
N ILE A 212 -28.35 -10.84 14.21
CA ILE A 212 -28.77 -12.24 14.20
C ILE A 212 -29.91 -12.48 15.19
N THR A 213 -29.97 -11.76 16.30
CA THR A 213 -31.00 -11.94 17.33
C THR A 213 -32.33 -11.51 16.76
N LYS A 214 -32.36 -10.35 16.08
CA LYS A 214 -33.54 -9.91 15.35
C LYS A 214 -33.92 -10.89 14.23
N PHE A 215 -32.95 -11.36 13.45
CA PHE A 215 -33.20 -12.35 12.41
C PHE A 215 -33.80 -13.64 12.95
N ILE A 216 -33.31 -14.14 14.09
CA ILE A 216 -33.83 -15.33 14.76
C ILE A 216 -35.28 -15.13 15.18
N LEU A 217 -35.60 -13.99 15.79
CA LEU A 217 -36.94 -13.66 16.25
C LEU A 217 -37.92 -13.43 15.09
N ASP A 218 -37.51 -12.70 14.05
CA ASP A 218 -38.37 -12.36 12.91
C ASP A 218 -38.74 -13.58 12.04
N ASN A 219 -38.02 -14.71 12.22
CA ASN A 219 -38.12 -15.93 11.43
C ASN A 219 -38.42 -17.20 12.26
N ASP A 220 -38.76 -17.05 13.54
CA ASP A 220 -39.09 -18.15 14.46
C ASP A 220 -37.99 -19.22 14.60
N LEU A 221 -36.71 -18.82 14.62
CA LEU A 221 -35.54 -19.73 14.65
C LEU A 221 -34.93 -19.89 16.06
N THR A 222 -35.65 -19.56 17.13
CA THR A 222 -35.10 -19.38 18.49
C THR A 222 -34.36 -20.61 19.03
N ASP A 223 -34.85 -21.81 18.74
CA ASP A 223 -34.21 -23.06 19.14
C ASP A 223 -33.46 -23.76 18.00
N ASP A 224 -33.40 -23.13 16.83
CA ASP A 224 -32.94 -23.76 15.60
C ASP A 224 -31.49 -23.44 15.23
N LEU A 225 -30.76 -22.62 16.02
CA LEU A 225 -29.31 -22.47 15.84
C LEU A 225 -28.60 -23.76 16.27
N ILE A 226 -28.30 -24.62 15.30
CA ILE A 226 -27.81 -25.98 15.51
C ILE A 226 -26.33 -26.15 15.18
N GLY A 227 -25.73 -25.21 14.43
CA GLY A 227 -24.33 -25.25 14.03
C GLY A 227 -23.65 -23.88 14.04
N LEU A 228 -22.38 -23.87 14.44
CA LEU A 228 -21.54 -22.67 14.41
C LEU A 228 -20.09 -23.03 14.11
N SER A 229 -19.46 -22.31 13.18
CA SER A 229 -18.02 -22.39 12.89
C SER A 229 -17.42 -21.00 12.71
N LEU A 230 -16.10 -20.91 12.82
CA LEU A 230 -15.34 -19.66 12.78
C LEU A 230 -14.38 -19.68 11.60
N ILE A 231 -14.30 -18.55 10.90
CA ILE A 231 -13.26 -18.28 9.90
C ILE A 231 -12.47 -17.08 10.42
N ILE A 232 -11.18 -17.27 10.66
CA ILE A 232 -10.31 -16.21 11.17
C ILE A 232 -9.64 -15.52 9.98
N VAL A 233 -10.00 -14.28 9.71
CA VAL A 233 -9.54 -13.53 8.52
C VAL A 233 -8.44 -12.56 8.91
N GLY A 234 -7.26 -12.70 8.30
CA GLY A 234 -6.15 -11.76 8.45
C GLY A 234 -6.33 -10.51 7.60
N SER A 235 -5.24 -9.88 7.20
CA SER A 235 -5.27 -8.80 6.21
C SER A 235 -4.24 -9.06 5.12
N ASP A 236 -4.51 -8.52 3.95
CA ASP A 236 -3.63 -8.57 2.79
C ASP A 236 -3.78 -7.31 1.93
N PRO A 237 -2.85 -7.09 0.99
CA PRO A 237 -2.92 -5.95 0.08
C PRO A 237 -4.22 -5.90 -0.73
N PHE A 238 -4.82 -7.06 -1.05
CA PHE A 238 -6.08 -7.15 -1.78
C PHE A 238 -7.23 -6.48 -1.01
N ALA A 239 -7.41 -6.80 0.27
CA ALA A 239 -8.44 -6.18 1.10
C ALA A 239 -8.18 -4.69 1.31
N ILE A 240 -6.93 -4.30 1.57
CA ILE A 240 -6.54 -2.90 1.74
C ILE A 240 -6.91 -2.09 0.49
N GLU A 241 -6.55 -2.58 -0.70
CA GLU A 241 -6.85 -1.89 -1.96
C GLU A 241 -8.35 -1.80 -2.22
N ARG A 242 -9.13 -2.85 -1.96
CA ARG A 242 -10.58 -2.81 -2.15
C ARG A 242 -11.25 -1.76 -1.27
N GLN A 243 -10.81 -1.63 -0.02
CA GLN A 243 -11.28 -0.59 0.89
C GLN A 243 -10.83 0.81 0.42
N ARG A 244 -9.59 0.93 -0.06
CA ARG A 244 -9.07 2.18 -0.65
C ARG A 244 -9.90 2.62 -1.86
N LEU A 245 -10.20 1.71 -2.79
CA LEU A 245 -11.01 1.98 -3.98
C LEU A 245 -12.45 2.36 -3.65
N ARG A 246 -13.06 1.71 -2.64
CA ARG A 246 -14.41 2.07 -2.13
C ARG A 246 -14.44 3.41 -1.41
N GLY A 247 -13.29 3.90 -0.97
CA GLY A 247 -13.21 5.10 -0.14
C GLY A 247 -13.83 4.92 1.22
N THR A 248 -13.44 3.83 1.90
CA THR A 248 -13.75 3.54 3.30
C THR A 248 -12.54 3.72 4.22
N ILE A 249 -11.35 3.24 3.82
CA ILE A 249 -10.09 3.41 4.56
C ILE A 249 -8.89 3.16 3.64
N ASP A 250 -7.80 3.90 3.81
CA ASP A 250 -6.52 3.66 3.12
C ASP A 250 -5.45 3.23 4.12
N ASN A 251 -5.13 1.94 4.11
CA ASN A 251 -4.08 1.36 4.95
C ASN A 251 -2.85 0.92 4.15
N CYS A 252 -2.63 1.43 2.93
CA CYS A 252 -1.48 1.03 2.11
C CYS A 252 -0.13 1.34 2.77
N HIS A 253 -0.07 2.39 3.60
CA HIS A 253 1.13 2.76 4.35
C HIS A 253 1.59 1.68 5.35
N SER A 254 0.69 0.81 5.84
CA SER A 254 1.07 -0.32 6.70
C SER A 254 1.97 -1.33 5.98
N LEU A 255 1.74 -1.55 4.68
CA LEU A 255 2.58 -2.40 3.84
C LEU A 255 3.99 -1.80 3.70
N LEU A 256 4.05 -0.48 3.53
CA LEU A 256 5.30 0.27 3.43
C LEU A 256 6.11 0.19 4.72
N ARG A 257 5.45 0.41 5.87
CA ARG A 257 6.05 0.31 7.19
C ARG A 257 6.66 -1.07 7.41
N ASN A 258 5.92 -2.13 7.09
CA ASN A 258 6.41 -3.50 7.20
C ASN A 258 7.61 -3.77 6.27
N LYS A 259 7.62 -3.23 5.06
CA LYS A 259 8.76 -3.32 4.12
C LYS A 259 10.00 -2.63 4.68
N LEU A 260 9.87 -1.40 5.18
CA LEU A 260 10.98 -0.59 5.69
C LEU A 260 11.60 -1.17 6.96
N ILE A 261 10.79 -1.75 7.86
CA ILE A 261 11.28 -2.42 9.07
C ILE A 261 12.16 -3.62 8.70
N ARG A 262 11.78 -4.38 7.68
CA ARG A 262 12.48 -5.62 7.30
C ARG A 262 13.65 -5.38 6.35
N HIS A 263 13.49 -4.46 5.39
CA HIS A 263 14.42 -4.25 4.28
C HIS A 263 14.46 -2.76 3.87
N PRO A 264 15.11 -1.88 4.66
CA PRO A 264 15.25 -0.48 4.30
C PRO A 264 16.15 -0.32 3.05
N PRO A 265 15.76 0.46 2.03
CA PRO A 265 16.55 0.62 0.80
C PRO A 265 17.83 1.42 1.00
N SER A 266 17.88 2.27 2.02
CA SER A 266 19.02 3.12 2.33
C SER A 266 19.07 3.50 3.80
N ILE A 267 20.20 4.05 4.23
CA ILE A 267 20.42 4.47 5.63
C ILE A 267 19.46 5.60 6.01
N VAL A 268 19.21 6.56 5.12
CA VAL A 268 18.26 7.67 5.37
C VAL A 268 16.87 7.10 5.65
N LEU A 269 16.43 6.11 4.87
CA LEU A 269 15.11 5.49 5.03
C LEU A 269 15.02 4.60 6.27
N SER A 270 16.14 4.05 6.75
CA SER A 270 16.18 3.20 7.96
C SER A 270 15.96 3.97 9.28
N ARG A 271 16.16 5.30 9.28
CA ARG A 271 16.10 6.14 10.49
C ARG A 271 14.79 6.92 10.64
N LEU A 272 13.80 6.61 9.82
CA LEU A 272 12.54 7.34 9.79
C LEU A 272 11.63 6.94 10.96
N PRO A 273 10.84 7.89 11.52
CA PRO A 273 9.79 7.58 12.47
C PRO A 273 8.61 6.95 11.73
N LEU A 274 8.68 5.63 11.50
CA LEU A 274 7.69 4.89 10.70
C LEU A 274 6.31 4.82 11.34
N ASP A 275 6.21 5.12 12.64
CA ASP A 275 4.95 5.25 13.39
C ASP A 275 4.16 6.52 13.03
N GLU A 276 4.79 7.54 12.43
CA GLU A 276 4.09 8.74 11.98
C GLU A 276 3.36 8.53 10.63
N LEU A 277 3.78 7.52 9.85
CA LEU A 277 3.20 7.21 8.54
C LEU A 277 1.74 6.82 8.67
N ASN A 278 0.86 7.55 7.99
CA ASN A 278 -0.58 7.31 8.02
C ASN A 278 -1.27 7.53 6.66
N SER A 279 -0.50 7.82 5.61
CA SER A 279 -0.99 8.16 4.28
C SER A 279 -0.15 7.49 3.20
N TRP A 280 -0.73 7.23 2.03
CA TRP A 280 -0.03 6.70 0.86
C TRP A 280 0.34 7.83 -0.11
N LEU A 281 1.50 7.70 -0.76
CA LEU A 281 1.98 8.65 -1.77
C LEU A 281 2.16 7.92 -3.10
N THR A 282 1.34 8.25 -4.08
CA THR A 282 1.48 7.75 -5.45
C THR A 282 2.33 8.74 -6.23
N VAL A 283 3.40 8.23 -6.84
CA VAL A 283 4.33 9.02 -7.66
C VAL A 283 4.41 8.37 -9.03
N SER A 284 4.31 9.15 -10.09
CA SER A 284 4.43 8.65 -11.46
C SER A 284 5.23 9.58 -12.36
N VAL A 285 5.93 9.00 -13.32
CA VAL A 285 6.72 9.71 -14.34
C VAL A 285 6.30 9.30 -15.73
N GLU A 286 6.41 10.23 -16.68
CA GLU A 286 6.21 9.94 -18.10
C GLU A 286 7.53 9.52 -18.73
N GLN A 287 7.60 8.25 -19.14
CA GLN A 287 8.74 7.76 -19.90
C GLN A 287 8.61 8.20 -21.36
N PRO A 288 9.59 8.94 -21.92
CA PRO A 288 9.55 9.34 -23.32
C PRO A 288 9.82 8.16 -24.26
N PRO A 289 9.23 8.16 -25.47
CA PRO A 289 9.55 7.18 -26.49
C PRO A 289 10.97 7.42 -27.04
N LEU A 290 11.69 6.35 -27.32
CA LEU A 290 13.04 6.41 -27.87
C LEU A 290 13.25 5.25 -28.86
N ASP A 291 13.56 5.55 -30.12
CA ASP A 291 14.01 4.56 -31.11
C ASP A 291 15.30 5.06 -31.76
N VAL A 292 16.43 4.62 -31.25
CA VAL A 292 17.76 5.08 -31.69
C VAL A 292 18.75 3.93 -31.78
N ASN A 293 19.71 4.06 -32.67
CA ASN A 293 20.86 3.15 -32.75
C ASN A 293 22.04 3.78 -32.03
N VAL A 294 22.49 3.16 -30.95
CA VAL A 294 23.66 3.59 -30.16
C VAL A 294 24.61 2.41 -30.02
N CYS A 295 25.87 2.60 -30.42
CA CYS A 295 26.92 1.57 -30.31
C CYS A 295 26.50 0.21 -30.91
N CYS A 296 25.96 0.22 -32.13
CA CYS A 296 25.47 -0.97 -32.85
C CYS A 296 24.32 -1.72 -32.17
N ARG A 297 23.70 -1.14 -31.13
CA ARG A 297 22.46 -1.63 -30.52
C ARG A 297 21.32 -0.69 -30.84
N ARG A 298 20.19 -1.27 -31.24
CA ARG A 298 18.94 -0.52 -31.38
C ARG A 298 18.24 -0.49 -30.03
N ILE A 299 18.09 0.70 -29.46
CA ILE A 299 17.32 0.94 -28.25
C ILE A 299 15.92 1.32 -28.71
N ARG A 300 14.92 0.55 -28.28
CA ARG A 300 13.51 0.84 -28.48
C ARG A 300 12.81 0.90 -27.15
N GLN A 301 12.19 2.04 -26.88
CA GLN A 301 11.45 2.33 -25.67
C GLN A 301 10.14 2.99 -26.07
N ASN A 302 9.03 2.47 -25.55
CA ASN A 302 7.72 3.04 -25.79
C ASN A 302 7.43 4.14 -24.77
N ALA A 303 6.58 5.08 -25.17
CA ALA A 303 6.02 6.05 -24.25
C ALA A 303 5.13 5.32 -23.23
N SER A 304 5.30 5.61 -21.93
CA SER A 304 4.53 4.97 -20.88
C SER A 304 4.60 5.74 -19.56
N THR A 305 3.49 5.84 -18.84
CA THR A 305 3.48 6.30 -17.46
C THR A 305 4.00 5.19 -16.54
N ILE A 306 5.06 5.47 -15.77
CA ILE A 306 5.62 4.53 -14.80
C ILE A 306 5.25 5.01 -13.40
N TYR A 307 4.61 4.14 -12.62
CA TYR A 307 4.33 4.37 -11.21
C TYR A 307 5.49 3.88 -10.36
N PHE A 308 5.82 4.65 -9.33
CA PHE A 308 6.82 4.24 -8.36
C PHE A 308 6.24 3.12 -7.52
N ASP A 309 7.00 2.04 -7.42
CA ASP A 309 6.62 0.86 -6.64
C ASP A 309 7.60 0.69 -5.48
N PRO A 310 7.33 1.32 -4.32
CA PRO A 310 8.19 1.23 -3.16
C PRO A 310 8.09 -0.14 -2.45
N LEU A 311 7.10 -0.98 -2.76
CA LEU A 311 6.98 -2.31 -2.15
C LEU A 311 7.87 -3.32 -2.89
N GLY A 312 8.03 -3.15 -4.20
CA GLY A 312 8.89 -3.92 -5.08
C GLY A 312 10.36 -3.51 -5.03
N ALA A 313 11.10 -4.00 -6.04
CA ALA A 313 12.50 -3.68 -6.29
C ALA A 313 12.67 -3.10 -7.70
N SER A 314 11.67 -2.37 -8.18
CA SER A 314 11.67 -1.81 -9.52
C SER A 314 12.72 -0.70 -9.66
N THR A 315 13.27 -0.61 -10.87
CA THR A 315 14.23 0.43 -11.25
C THR A 315 13.72 1.16 -12.48
N ILE A 316 13.97 2.46 -12.56
CA ILE A 316 13.61 3.28 -13.74
C ILE A 316 14.84 3.94 -14.35
N SER A 317 14.75 4.25 -15.65
CA SER A 317 15.77 5.04 -16.34
C SER A 317 15.76 6.49 -15.85
N ALA A 318 16.95 7.08 -15.68
CA ALA A 318 17.08 8.51 -15.40
C ALA A 318 16.51 9.40 -16.54
N ILE A 319 16.30 8.86 -17.75
CA ILE A 319 15.62 9.61 -18.82
C ILE A 319 14.15 9.90 -18.48
N SER A 320 13.51 9.02 -17.72
CA SER A 320 12.11 9.15 -17.30
C SER A 320 11.92 10.19 -16.21
N THR A 321 13.01 10.64 -15.57
CA THR A 321 12.99 11.61 -14.47
C THR A 321 13.50 12.98 -14.90
N LEU A 322 13.64 13.23 -16.21
CA LEU A 322 14.04 14.54 -16.73
C LEU A 322 13.01 15.64 -16.46
N THR A 323 11.73 15.28 -16.43
CA THR A 323 10.64 16.16 -16.02
C THR A 323 10.22 15.87 -14.59
N PRO A 324 9.65 16.86 -13.87
CA PRO A 324 9.10 16.62 -12.54
C PRO A 324 8.04 15.51 -12.57
N PRO A 325 8.03 14.59 -11.59
CA PRO A 325 7.00 13.58 -11.50
C PRO A 325 5.66 14.18 -11.08
N LEU A 326 4.58 13.50 -11.47
CA LEU A 326 3.28 13.71 -10.87
C LEU A 326 3.27 13.03 -9.49
N VAL A 327 2.92 13.79 -8.47
CA VAL A 327 2.81 13.31 -7.09
C VAL A 327 1.39 13.55 -6.63
N ASN A 328 0.77 12.54 -6.05
CA ASN A 328 -0.51 12.73 -5.38
C ASN A 328 -0.59 11.82 -4.14
N SER A 329 -1.39 12.25 -3.17
CA SER A 329 -1.72 11.47 -2.00
C SER A 329 -3.23 11.44 -1.91
N ALA A 330 -3.80 10.30 -2.28
CA ALA A 330 -5.21 10.07 -2.06
C ALA A 330 -5.44 9.97 -0.54
N ARG A 331 -6.26 10.88 -0.01
CA ARG A 331 -6.91 10.79 1.31
C ARG A 331 -5.94 10.68 2.49
N ILE A 332 -5.44 11.84 2.91
CA ILE A 332 -4.80 11.97 4.22
C ILE A 332 -5.91 11.86 5.30
N PRO A 333 -5.88 10.83 6.17
CA PRO A 333 -6.91 10.67 7.18
C PRO A 333 -6.93 11.89 8.10
N ILE A 334 -8.09 12.53 8.21
CA ILE A 334 -8.32 13.54 9.25
C ILE A 334 -8.44 12.80 10.58
N GLU A 335 -7.86 13.38 11.63
CA GLU A 335 -7.88 12.91 13.03
C GLU A 335 -9.29 12.98 13.67
N THR A 336 -10.36 12.63 12.93
CA THR A 336 -11.71 12.51 13.49
C THR A 336 -12.09 11.04 13.64
N SER A 337 -12.41 10.66 14.87
CA SER A 337 -12.80 9.31 15.29
C SER A 337 -14.18 8.85 14.78
N SER A 338 -14.79 9.56 13.83
CA SER A 338 -16.17 9.34 13.40
C SER A 338 -16.25 8.62 12.05
N TYR A 339 -16.81 7.40 12.08
CA TYR A 339 -17.27 6.60 10.94
C TYR A 339 -17.99 7.43 9.84
N PHE A 340 -18.72 8.48 10.25
CA PHE A 340 -19.47 9.36 9.35
C PHE A 340 -18.63 10.35 8.53
N SER A 341 -17.42 10.69 8.97
CA SER A 341 -16.60 11.73 8.31
C SER A 341 -15.79 11.19 7.15
N TYR A 342 -15.39 9.91 7.20
CA TYR A 342 -14.69 9.27 6.10
C TYR A 342 -15.56 9.21 4.83
N HIS A 343 -16.85 8.87 4.98
CA HIS A 343 -17.78 8.74 3.85
C HIS A 343 -18.26 10.07 3.25
N ARG A 344 -18.38 11.15 4.05
CA ARG A 344 -18.78 12.47 3.52
C ARG A 344 -17.69 13.09 2.62
N GLN A 345 -16.42 12.84 2.94
CA GLN A 345 -15.28 13.37 2.19
C GLN A 345 -15.03 12.64 0.87
N ALA A 346 -15.55 11.42 0.71
CA ALA A 346 -15.54 10.71 -0.57
C ALA A 346 -16.45 11.35 -1.64
N ARG A 347 -17.37 12.26 -1.26
CA ARG A 347 -18.34 12.90 -2.17
C ARG A 347 -18.35 14.41 -2.13
N THR A 348 -17.71 15.05 -1.15
CA THR A 348 -17.71 16.51 -1.01
C THR A 348 -16.29 17.02 -0.79
N HIS A 349 -15.79 17.79 -1.76
CA HIS A 349 -14.55 18.59 -1.72
C HIS A 349 -14.59 19.72 -0.65
N ILE A 350 -15.42 19.60 0.38
CA ILE A 350 -15.81 20.71 1.22
C ILE A 350 -15.32 20.44 2.65
N ALA A 351 -14.38 21.29 3.07
CA ALA A 351 -13.80 21.45 4.41
C ALA A 351 -12.55 20.62 4.79
N LEU A 352 -11.51 20.65 3.95
CA LEU A 352 -10.11 20.54 4.39
C LEU A 352 -9.53 21.96 4.44
N MET A 353 -10.01 22.81 5.33
CA MET A 353 -9.45 24.14 5.52
C MET A 353 -8.39 24.06 6.63
N ASP A 354 -7.15 24.46 6.30
CA ASP A 354 -6.02 24.79 7.18
C ASP A 354 -4.87 23.76 7.37
N LYS A 355 -4.97 22.52 6.88
CA LYS A 355 -3.78 21.62 6.92
C LYS A 355 -2.88 21.85 5.70
N LEU A 356 -1.66 22.29 5.98
CA LEU A 356 -0.60 22.50 5.00
C LEU A 356 0.41 21.34 5.01
N TYR A 357 1.01 21.07 3.86
CA TYR A 357 1.96 19.99 3.67
C TYR A 357 3.23 20.46 2.96
N THR A 358 4.33 19.77 3.24
CA THR A 358 5.60 19.93 2.56
C THR A 358 5.94 18.66 1.79
N LEU A 359 6.28 18.79 0.52
CA LEU A 359 6.85 17.71 -0.29
C LEU A 359 8.36 17.95 -0.44
N VAL A 360 9.15 16.93 -0.13
CA VAL A 360 10.62 16.95 -0.25
C VAL A 360 11.08 15.73 -1.03
N ALA A 361 11.90 15.90 -2.06
CA ALA A 361 12.58 14.82 -2.76
C ALA A 361 14.09 14.88 -2.52
N VAL A 362 14.68 13.76 -2.10
CA VAL A 362 16.13 13.65 -1.84
C VAL A 362 16.72 12.38 -2.45
N ASP A 363 18.02 12.43 -2.71
CA ASP A 363 18.82 11.21 -2.94
C ASP A 363 18.95 10.44 -1.61
N GLY A 364 18.53 9.17 -1.62
CA GLY A 364 18.56 8.30 -0.45
C GLY A 364 19.96 7.86 -0.01
N MET A 365 21.00 8.04 -0.83
CA MET A 365 22.40 7.79 -0.49
C MET A 365 23.11 9.04 0.02
N THR A 366 22.98 10.16 -0.69
CA THR A 366 23.75 11.38 -0.42
C THR A 366 22.96 12.42 0.39
N SER A 367 21.64 12.26 0.53
CA SER A 367 20.71 13.24 1.14
C SER A 367 20.61 14.58 0.41
N VAL A 368 21.16 14.68 -0.81
CA VAL A 368 21.08 15.88 -1.64
C VAL A 368 19.62 16.21 -1.95
N LEU A 369 19.25 17.49 -1.82
CA LEU A 369 17.90 17.99 -2.11
C LEU A 369 17.67 18.15 -3.62
N HIS A 370 16.67 17.46 -4.17
CA HIS A 370 16.29 17.55 -5.57
C HIS A 370 15.04 18.41 -5.80
N TRP A 371 14.09 18.42 -4.87
CA TRP A 371 12.84 19.18 -5.02
C TRP A 371 12.24 19.50 -3.65
N MET A 372 11.71 20.71 -3.49
CA MET A 372 11.00 21.13 -2.28
C MET A 372 9.83 22.04 -2.63
N ILE A 373 8.65 21.66 -2.17
CA ILE A 373 7.43 22.48 -2.22
C ILE A 373 6.87 22.54 -0.79
N VAL A 374 6.64 23.75 -0.29
CA VAL A 374 6.04 24.01 1.03
C VAL A 374 4.63 24.55 0.88
N ASP A 375 3.89 24.58 1.98
CA ASP A 375 2.56 25.21 2.06
C ASP A 375 1.56 24.65 1.04
N ILE A 376 1.65 23.35 0.74
CA ILE A 376 0.70 22.66 -0.14
C ILE A 376 -0.62 22.48 0.62
N PRO A 377 -1.75 23.04 0.18
CA PRO A 377 -3.04 22.78 0.78
C PRO A 377 -3.43 21.30 0.62
N ALA A 378 -4.03 20.73 1.65
CA ALA A 378 -4.46 19.31 1.63
C ALA A 378 -5.33 18.92 0.42
N GLN A 379 -6.15 19.86 -0.08
CA GLN A 379 -7.06 19.62 -1.22
C GLN A 379 -6.31 19.44 -2.54
N GLU A 380 -5.17 20.11 -2.70
CA GLU A 380 -4.34 20.07 -3.91
C GLU A 380 -3.58 18.74 -4.02
N LEU A 381 -3.23 18.11 -2.89
CA LEU A 381 -2.54 16.81 -2.87
C LEU A 381 -3.30 15.67 -3.56
N ALA A 382 -4.62 15.80 -3.76
CA ALA A 382 -5.41 14.80 -4.45
C ALA A 382 -5.17 14.78 -5.97
N SER A 383 -4.73 15.89 -6.56
CA SER A 383 -4.50 16.04 -8.00
C SER A 383 -3.02 16.27 -8.31
N SER A 384 -2.41 17.27 -7.70
CA SER A 384 -1.01 17.65 -7.89
C SER A 384 -0.57 18.62 -6.78
N PRO A 385 0.66 18.50 -6.23
CA PRO A 385 1.14 19.41 -5.20
C PRO A 385 1.22 20.84 -5.75
N ASN A 386 0.30 21.68 -5.32
CA ASN A 386 0.27 23.11 -5.62
C ASN A 386 0.57 23.88 -4.34
N GLY A 387 1.75 24.50 -4.28
CA GLY A 387 2.28 25.20 -3.10
C GLY A 387 3.45 26.10 -3.49
N VAL A 388 4.21 26.58 -2.52
CA VAL A 388 5.37 27.45 -2.78
C VAL A 388 6.62 26.60 -3.04
N ILE A 389 7.18 26.72 -4.24
CA ILE A 389 8.41 26.01 -4.62
C ILE A 389 9.60 26.70 -3.95
N LYS A 390 10.28 25.99 -3.05
CA LYS A 390 11.50 26.49 -2.38
C LYS A 390 12.77 25.94 -3.02
N ALA A 391 12.70 24.78 -3.66
CA ALA A 391 13.80 24.26 -4.45
C ALA A 391 13.23 23.69 -5.75
N SER A 392 13.55 24.30 -6.89
CA SER A 392 13.16 23.83 -8.22
C SER A 392 13.61 22.39 -8.46
N TYR A 393 12.75 21.61 -9.14
CA TYR A 393 13.02 20.20 -9.44
C TYR A 393 14.33 20.03 -10.21
N THR A 394 15.17 19.12 -9.73
CA THR A 394 16.38 18.66 -10.44
C THR A 394 16.24 17.17 -10.75
N PRO A 395 16.45 16.73 -12.00
CA PRO A 395 16.31 15.34 -12.39
C PRO A 395 17.04 14.36 -11.48
N PHE A 396 16.42 13.21 -11.23
CA PHE A 396 17.10 12.10 -10.56
C PHE A 396 18.08 11.45 -11.52
N ALA A 397 19.35 11.73 -11.31
CA ALA A 397 20.43 11.16 -12.11
C ALA A 397 21.57 10.77 -11.18
N PRO A 398 21.90 9.47 -11.08
CA PRO A 398 23.13 9.05 -10.42
C PRO A 398 24.36 9.73 -11.04
N PRO A 399 25.48 9.87 -10.32
CA PRO A 399 26.64 10.61 -10.83
C PRO A 399 27.46 9.84 -11.89
N MET A 400 27.31 8.52 -11.98
CA MET A 400 28.10 7.70 -12.89
C MET A 400 27.24 6.71 -13.69
N PRO A 401 27.61 6.40 -14.94
CA PRO A 401 26.96 5.35 -15.72
C PRO A 401 26.94 4.01 -15.00
N THR A 402 25.91 3.20 -15.23
CA THR A 402 25.68 1.86 -14.65
C THR A 402 25.39 1.83 -13.16
N ILE A 403 25.41 2.98 -12.47
CA ILE A 403 25.00 3.09 -11.07
C ILE A 403 23.50 3.36 -11.00
N CYS A 404 22.84 2.74 -10.02
CA CYS A 404 21.49 3.06 -9.62
C CYS A 404 21.49 3.60 -8.18
N SER A 405 20.71 4.67 -7.95
CA SER A 405 20.57 5.27 -6.63
C SER A 405 19.09 5.33 -6.24
N PRO A 406 18.74 5.06 -4.96
CA PRO A 406 17.39 5.25 -4.45
C PRO A 406 17.08 6.73 -4.30
N PHE A 407 15.98 7.20 -4.88
CA PHE A 407 15.45 8.55 -4.67
C PHE A 407 14.13 8.46 -3.93
N ALA A 408 13.94 9.31 -2.92
CA ALA A 408 12.82 9.22 -2.00
C ALA A 408 12.05 10.55 -1.91
N PHE A 409 10.73 10.43 -1.86
CA PHE A 409 9.76 11.49 -1.68
C PHE A 409 9.16 11.42 -0.30
N PHE A 410 9.21 12.53 0.42
CA PHE A 410 8.68 12.66 1.76
C PHE A 410 7.55 13.68 1.75
N LEU A 411 6.39 13.27 2.25
CA LEU A 411 5.28 14.16 2.51
C LEU A 411 5.18 14.42 4.01
N PHE A 412 5.31 15.67 4.40
CA PHE A 412 5.20 16.11 5.79
C PHE A 412 3.95 16.94 6.01
N SER A 413 3.28 16.78 7.15
CA SER A 413 2.27 17.74 7.60
C SER A 413 2.94 18.87 8.37
N GLN A 414 2.51 20.10 8.10
CA GLN A 414 3.00 21.30 8.73
C GLN A 414 2.06 21.76 9.86
N PRO A 415 2.60 22.26 10.99
CA PRO A 415 1.78 22.87 12.04
C PRO A 415 1.32 24.29 11.67
N ALA A 416 2.05 24.98 10.80
CA ALA A 416 1.77 26.33 10.29
C ALA A 416 2.42 26.52 8.91
N SER A 417 2.16 27.65 8.26
CA SER A 417 2.90 28.03 7.05
C SER A 417 4.39 28.16 7.35
N ILE A 418 5.23 27.67 6.44
CA ILE A 418 6.69 27.70 6.53
C ILE A 418 7.32 28.42 5.34
N ASP A 419 6.58 29.31 4.67
CA ASP A 419 7.06 30.16 3.57
C ASP A 419 8.22 31.10 3.96
N VAL A 420 8.59 31.13 5.23
CA VAL A 420 9.81 31.79 5.74
C VAL A 420 11.12 31.10 5.33
N ILE A 421 11.06 29.87 4.80
CA ILE A 421 12.24 29.16 4.30
C ILE A 421 12.82 29.91 3.08
N PRO A 422 14.12 30.21 3.04
CA PRO A 422 14.74 30.82 1.87
C PRO A 422 14.72 29.85 0.68
N GLU A 423 14.63 30.41 -0.52
CA GLU A 423 14.75 29.63 -1.75
C GLU A 423 16.17 29.06 -1.89
N PHE A 424 16.24 27.83 -2.39
CA PHE A 424 17.47 27.17 -2.76
C PHE A 424 17.88 27.59 -4.16
N CYS A 425 19.18 27.49 -4.44
CA CYS A 425 19.73 27.64 -5.78
C CYS A 425 19.00 26.76 -6.82
N ASP A 426 19.07 27.16 -8.08
CA ASP A 426 18.71 26.28 -9.20
C ASP A 426 19.78 25.22 -9.45
N GLY A 427 19.35 24.00 -9.78
CA GLY A 427 20.25 22.86 -9.96
C GLY A 427 20.86 22.35 -8.65
N ILE A 428 21.93 21.56 -8.74
CA ILE A 428 22.67 21.06 -7.55
C ILE A 428 23.69 22.10 -7.11
N CYS A 429 23.68 22.47 -5.83
CA CYS A 429 24.66 23.36 -5.22
C CYS A 429 24.91 23.00 -3.74
N GLU A 430 25.89 23.67 -3.13
CA GLU A 430 26.35 23.42 -1.76
C GLU A 430 25.22 23.44 -0.70
N THR A 431 24.22 24.33 -0.83
CA THR A 431 23.11 24.38 0.15
C THR A 431 22.17 23.18 0.05
N ARG A 432 21.99 22.63 -1.17
CA ARG A 432 21.21 21.41 -1.39
C ARG A 432 21.99 20.16 -0.99
N GLU A 433 23.31 20.15 -1.18
CA GLU A 433 24.19 19.04 -0.74
C GLU A 433 24.28 18.94 0.78
N LYS A 434 24.24 20.07 1.49
CA LYS A 434 24.21 20.12 2.95
C LYS A 434 22.81 19.94 3.55
N PHE A 435 21.78 19.71 2.72
CA PHE A 435 20.43 19.53 3.22
C PHE A 435 20.34 18.28 4.09
N ARG A 436 19.66 18.41 5.23
CA ARG A 436 19.46 17.33 6.19
C ARG A 436 17.99 17.22 6.57
N ILE A 437 17.35 16.15 6.14
CA ILE A 437 15.91 15.96 6.31
C ILE A 437 15.51 15.88 7.80
N GLU A 438 16.35 15.30 8.66
CA GLU A 438 16.04 15.20 10.09
C GLU A 438 16.08 16.57 10.76
N VAL A 439 17.06 17.40 10.41
CA VAL A 439 17.21 18.77 10.92
C VAL A 439 16.06 19.64 10.42
N PHE A 440 15.70 19.49 9.14
CA PHE A 440 14.56 20.18 8.55
C PHE A 440 13.25 19.82 9.27
N LYS A 441 12.99 18.52 9.46
CA LYS A 441 11.81 18.03 10.19
C LYS A 441 11.73 18.60 11.60
N GLN A 442 12.83 18.57 12.35
CA GLN A 442 12.88 19.07 13.73
C GLN A 442 12.69 20.59 13.80
N ARG A 443 13.40 21.35 12.96
CA ARG A 443 13.37 22.82 12.96
C ARG A 443 11.98 23.39 12.72
N TYR A 444 11.20 22.77 11.83
CA TYR A 444 9.86 23.23 11.47
C TYR A 444 8.74 22.38 12.09
N MET A 445 9.08 21.53 13.07
CA MET A 445 8.13 20.66 13.79
C MET A 445 7.23 19.83 12.86
N LEU A 446 7.81 19.33 11.77
CA LEU A 446 7.10 18.58 10.75
C LEU A 446 6.85 17.14 11.22
N ARG A 447 5.73 16.56 10.78
CA ARG A 447 5.43 15.13 10.99
C ARG A 447 5.38 14.42 9.65
N LEU A 448 6.07 13.30 9.54
CA LEU A 448 6.10 12.46 8.34
C LEU A 448 4.72 11.80 8.17
N ARG A 449 4.10 11.93 7.00
CA ARG A 449 2.75 11.36 6.74
C ARG A 449 2.76 10.29 5.67
N ALA A 450 3.53 10.50 4.62
CA ALA A 450 3.69 9.55 3.53
C ALA A 450 5.13 9.53 3.00
N LEU A 451 5.48 8.43 2.37
CA LEU A 451 6.78 8.18 1.77
C LEU A 451 6.57 7.36 0.49
N SER A 452 7.35 7.66 -0.54
CA SER A 452 7.50 6.81 -1.73
C SER A 452 8.94 6.88 -2.20
N TRP A 453 9.44 5.84 -2.86
CA TRP A 453 10.79 5.83 -3.41
C TRP A 453 10.87 4.95 -4.66
N ILE A 454 11.93 5.17 -5.43
CA ILE A 454 12.28 4.34 -6.57
C ILE A 454 13.80 4.32 -6.72
N SER A 455 14.34 3.25 -7.29
CA SER A 455 15.74 3.23 -7.71
C SER A 455 15.86 3.75 -9.15
N VAL A 456 16.65 4.80 -9.35
CA VAL A 456 16.86 5.40 -10.67
C VAL A 456 18.27 5.07 -11.15
N CYS A 457 18.39 4.60 -12.39
CA CYS A 457 19.65 4.14 -12.98
C CYS A 457 20.16 5.09 -14.06
N TYR A 458 21.47 5.36 -14.05
CA TYR A 458 22.16 5.97 -15.17
C TYR A 458 22.40 4.89 -16.24
N ASP A 459 21.46 4.78 -17.15
CA ASP A 459 21.46 3.75 -18.19
C ASP A 459 21.81 4.30 -19.58
N LEU A 460 21.72 3.43 -20.59
CA LEU A 460 22.08 3.77 -21.96
C LEU A 460 21.14 4.82 -22.60
N PRO A 461 19.79 4.76 -22.44
CA PRO A 461 18.89 5.84 -22.82
C PRO A 461 19.31 7.21 -22.28
N TYR A 462 19.60 7.29 -20.97
CA TYR A 462 20.03 8.55 -20.36
C TYR A 462 21.41 9.00 -20.87
N SER A 463 22.36 8.08 -21.02
CA SER A 463 23.68 8.36 -21.62
C SER A 463 23.55 9.01 -23.00
N TYR A 464 22.66 8.48 -23.84
CA TYR A 464 22.39 9.03 -25.16
C TYR A 464 21.79 10.44 -25.09
N HIS A 465 20.84 10.67 -24.18
CA HIS A 465 20.26 11.99 -23.97
C HIS A 465 21.33 13.04 -23.64
N ILE A 466 22.25 12.73 -22.73
CA ILE A 466 23.36 13.63 -22.36
C ILE A 466 24.25 13.91 -23.58
N LEU A 467 24.69 12.88 -24.31
CA LEU A 467 25.53 13.05 -25.50
C LEU A 467 24.84 13.92 -26.57
N LYS A 468 23.55 13.70 -26.82
CA LYS A 468 22.77 14.51 -27.75
C LYS A 468 22.71 15.97 -27.32
N SER A 469 22.47 16.24 -26.03
CA SER A 469 22.41 17.61 -25.50
C SER A 469 23.73 18.37 -25.70
N ILE A 470 24.87 17.70 -25.50
CA ILE A 470 26.21 18.28 -25.69
C ILE A 470 26.43 18.64 -27.16
N VAL A 471 26.12 17.73 -28.09
CA VAL A 471 26.26 17.97 -29.53
C VAL A 471 25.40 19.14 -29.99
N THR A 472 24.15 19.19 -29.51
CA THR A 472 23.21 20.25 -29.90
C THR A 472 23.65 21.62 -29.37
N ASN A 473 24.13 21.71 -28.13
CA ASN A 473 24.64 22.96 -27.57
C ASN A 473 25.92 23.44 -28.27
N SER A 474 26.79 22.50 -28.68
CA SER A 474 28.03 22.81 -29.42
C SER A 474 27.73 23.46 -30.78
N THR A 475 26.66 23.04 -31.45
CA THR A 475 26.24 23.58 -32.76
C THR A 475 25.61 24.98 -32.68
N VAL A 476 25.04 25.36 -31.53
CA VAL A 476 24.43 26.69 -31.33
C VAL A 476 25.47 27.75 -30.97
N THR A 477 26.55 27.38 -30.27
CA THR A 477 27.65 28.29 -29.96
C THR A 477 28.52 28.66 -31.17
N SER A 478 28.40 27.95 -32.31
CA SER A 478 29.12 28.27 -33.54
C SER A 478 28.43 29.29 -34.47
N SER A 479 27.24 29.80 -34.12
CA SER A 479 26.46 30.70 -34.99
C SER A 479 26.19 32.11 -34.46
N ASN A 480 26.76 32.53 -33.33
CA ASN A 480 26.70 33.93 -32.87
C ASN A 480 28.06 34.42 -32.33
N ASN A 481 28.53 35.53 -32.90
CA ASN A 481 29.84 36.15 -32.71
C ASN A 481 30.17 36.55 -31.25
N THR A 482 31.48 36.50 -30.96
CA THR A 482 32.26 37.33 -30.01
C THR A 482 31.49 38.07 -28.90
N VAL A 483 31.73 37.68 -27.63
CA VAL A 483 32.17 38.55 -26.51
C VAL A 483 32.14 37.77 -25.17
N ARG A 484 33.29 37.82 -24.48
CA ARG A 484 33.57 37.56 -23.04
C ARG A 484 32.96 36.33 -22.36
N GLY A 485 33.83 35.34 -22.18
CA GLY A 485 33.62 34.21 -21.27
C GLY A 485 33.37 34.63 -19.83
N LYS A 486 32.32 34.03 -19.24
CA LYS A 486 32.25 33.77 -17.80
C LYS A 486 32.60 32.30 -17.60
N ASN A 487 33.77 32.08 -17.01
CA ASN A 487 34.30 30.78 -16.65
C ASN A 487 33.41 30.14 -15.57
N PHE A 488 32.95 28.92 -15.81
CA PHE A 488 32.68 27.98 -14.71
C PHE A 488 34.05 27.52 -14.18
N PHE A 489 34.40 28.00 -12.99
CA PHE A 489 35.55 27.52 -12.23
C PHE A 489 35.19 26.19 -11.56
N LEU A 490 35.80 25.09 -12.01
CA LEU A 490 36.18 23.99 -11.13
C LEU A 490 37.60 24.32 -10.66
N THR A 491 37.75 24.68 -9.38
CA THR A 491 39.04 24.90 -8.75
C THR A 491 39.66 23.56 -8.34
N ASP A 492 40.76 23.18 -8.98
CA ASP A 492 41.80 22.31 -8.41
C ASP A 492 43.17 22.72 -9.01
N PRO A 493 44.19 23.07 -8.19
CA PRO A 493 45.44 23.65 -8.69
C PRO A 493 46.46 22.55 -9.03
N SER A 494 46.28 21.92 -10.19
CA SER A 494 47.35 21.16 -10.84
C SER A 494 47.11 21.08 -12.35
N ILE A 495 47.21 22.23 -13.02
CA ILE A 495 47.12 22.33 -14.48
C ILE A 495 48.54 22.21 -15.05
N GLN A 496 48.90 21.02 -15.55
CA GLN A 496 49.75 20.90 -16.73
C GLN A 496 48.86 20.65 -17.94
N ARG A 497 49.12 21.41 -19.02
CA ARG A 497 48.35 21.45 -20.27
C ARG A 497 48.01 20.05 -20.78
N ILE A 498 46.73 19.79 -21.04
CA ILE A 498 46.25 18.63 -21.81
C ILE A 498 45.58 19.14 -23.10
N PRO A 499 46.01 18.72 -24.30
CA PRO A 499 45.29 18.98 -25.54
C PRO A 499 44.17 17.95 -25.74
N GLN A 500 43.01 18.40 -26.24
CA GLN A 500 41.87 17.61 -26.73
C GLN A 500 41.15 16.69 -25.71
N LEU A 501 39.95 17.10 -25.26
CA LEU A 501 39.03 16.22 -24.54
C LEU A 501 38.35 15.25 -25.54
N HIS A 502 38.76 13.98 -25.50
CA HIS A 502 38.02 12.88 -26.09
C HIS A 502 37.03 12.29 -25.06
N TYR A 503 35.74 12.24 -25.40
CA TYR A 503 34.75 11.49 -24.63
C TYR A 503 34.69 10.05 -25.16
N TYR A 504 35.10 9.09 -24.33
CA TYR A 504 35.08 7.67 -24.69
C TYR A 504 33.87 6.97 -24.07
N VAL A 505 32.95 6.48 -24.90
CA VAL A 505 31.99 5.44 -24.49
C VAL A 505 32.67 4.10 -24.73
N ARG A 506 33.09 3.43 -23.65
CA ARG A 506 33.69 2.09 -23.73
C ARG A 506 32.58 1.05 -23.79
N CYS A 507 32.13 0.69 -24.99
CA CYS A 507 31.45 -0.58 -25.21
C CYS A 507 32.53 -1.64 -25.48
N SER A 508 32.38 -2.82 -24.90
CA SER A 508 33.40 -3.86 -24.67
C SER A 508 34.29 -4.31 -25.84
N THR A 509 34.12 -3.79 -27.06
CA THR A 509 34.96 -4.11 -28.21
C THR A 509 35.27 -2.95 -29.18
N PHE A 510 34.71 -1.73 -29.04
CA PHE A 510 35.04 -0.62 -29.95
C PHE A 510 35.00 0.76 -29.28
N LEU A 511 35.99 1.58 -29.64
CA LEU A 511 36.18 2.96 -29.22
C LEU A 511 35.44 3.89 -30.20
N MET A 512 34.37 4.55 -29.79
CA MET A 512 33.74 5.58 -30.63
C MET A 512 34.44 6.92 -30.36
N VAL A 513 35.17 7.44 -31.36
CA VAL A 513 35.75 8.78 -31.32
C VAL A 513 34.76 9.74 -31.97
N VAL A 514 34.17 10.64 -31.19
CA VAL A 514 33.44 11.78 -31.74
C VAL A 514 34.46 12.84 -32.13
N ASN A 515 34.77 12.95 -33.43
CA ASN A 515 35.63 14.00 -33.97
C ASN A 515 34.78 15.25 -34.21
N VAL A 516 35.00 16.31 -33.44
CA VAL A 516 34.47 17.64 -33.74
C VAL A 516 35.42 18.30 -34.73
N GLN A 517 35.13 18.21 -36.02
CA GLN A 517 35.86 18.98 -37.03
C GLN A 517 35.42 20.46 -36.96
N LEU A 518 36.28 21.31 -36.41
CA LEU A 518 36.26 22.75 -36.66
C LEU A 518 36.59 22.98 -38.14
N VAL A 519 35.61 23.41 -38.94
CA VAL A 519 35.84 23.87 -40.31
C VAL A 519 36.63 25.18 -40.24
N HIS A 520 37.94 25.10 -40.50
CA HIS A 520 38.77 26.28 -40.69
C HIS A 520 38.61 26.78 -42.13
N LEU A 521 37.91 27.90 -42.32
CA LEU A 521 37.92 28.66 -43.57
C LEU A 521 39.32 29.22 -43.81
N GLN A 522 40.10 28.56 -44.68
CA GLN A 522 41.33 29.13 -45.24
C GLN A 522 40.96 30.15 -46.32
N ARG A 523 41.09 31.43 -45.97
CA ARG A 523 41.15 32.54 -46.92
C ARG A 523 42.46 32.41 -47.72
N GLN A 524 42.40 31.97 -48.97
CA GLN A 524 43.51 32.14 -49.91
C GLN A 524 43.56 33.61 -50.33
N GLN A 525 44.58 34.33 -49.85
CA GLN A 525 45.17 35.46 -50.57
C GLN A 525 46.27 34.90 -51.46
N GLN A 526 46.21 35.17 -52.76
CA GLN A 526 47.40 35.26 -53.61
C GLN A 526 47.09 36.10 -54.86
N HIS A 527 47.85 37.21 -54.93
CA HIS A 527 48.19 38.13 -56.02
C HIS A 527 47.16 38.58 -57.07
#